data_AF-A0A0F8ZY80-F1
#
_entry.id   AF-A0A0F8ZY80-F1
#
_cell.length_a   1.000
_cell.length_b   1.000
_cell.length_c   1.000
_cell.angle_alpha   90.00
_cell.angle_beta   90.00
_cell.angle_gamma   90.00
#
_symmetry.space_group_name_H-M   'P 1'
#
loop_
_entity.id
_entity.type
_entity.pdbx_description
1 polymer ?
#
loop_
_entity_poly.entity_id
_entity_poly.type
_entity_poly.pdbx_seq_one_letter_code
_entity_poly.pdbx_strand_id
1 'polypeptide(L)'
;MKITSFITLKDVKEEFKKRIPMPVFDDLNKQIVAEHLGKNAGRVGMAFDYLLRFYLKYLYPHAIDYPWVAEHGFKLLKTEYSQDKKWISKIGKRLLYSKVDYKEFLETGKVKKDLVKSIIFLTKLETY
;
A
#
# COMPACT_ATOMS: atom_id res chain seq x y z
N MET A 1 21.30 -1.25 -0.17
CA MET A 1 21.36 -1.87 -1.51
C MET A 1 19.96 -1.81 -2.11
N LYS A 2 19.76 -1.28 -3.34
CA LYS A 2 18.43 -1.28 -3.97
C LYS A 2 18.17 -2.66 -4.58
N ILE A 3 17.00 -3.25 -4.33
CA ILE A 3 16.59 -4.54 -4.92
C ILE A 3 16.64 -4.51 -6.45
N THR A 4 16.30 -3.37 -7.05
CA THR A 4 16.41 -3.16 -8.50
C THR A 4 17.84 -3.29 -9.01
N SER A 5 18.84 -2.86 -8.22
CA SER A 5 20.26 -3.03 -8.54
C SER A 5 20.76 -4.46 -8.26
N PHE A 6 20.11 -5.17 -7.34
CA PHE A 6 20.48 -6.55 -7.01
C PHE A 6 20.01 -7.53 -8.09
N ILE A 7 18.78 -7.36 -8.59
CA ILE A 7 18.17 -8.19 -9.64
C ILE A 7 18.87 -8.03 -10.99
N THR A 8 19.67 -6.96 -11.19
CA THR A 8 20.46 -6.78 -12.41
C THR A 8 21.76 -7.60 -12.43
N LEU A 9 22.19 -8.17 -11.30
CA LEU A 9 23.33 -9.09 -11.27
C LEU A 9 23.00 -10.34 -12.10
N LYS A 10 23.93 -10.77 -12.95
CA LYS A 10 23.69 -11.80 -13.97
C LYS A 10 23.28 -13.14 -13.34
N ASP A 11 24.03 -13.58 -12.35
CA ASP A 11 23.81 -14.78 -11.56
C ASP A 11 22.47 -14.74 -10.80
N VAL A 12 22.16 -13.62 -10.16
CA VAL A 12 20.88 -13.41 -9.46
C VAL A 12 19.72 -13.48 -10.44
N LYS A 13 19.82 -12.80 -11.60
CA LYS A 13 18.79 -12.78 -12.64
C LYS A 13 18.53 -14.18 -13.22
N GLU A 14 19.58 -14.97 -13.43
CA GLU A 14 19.48 -16.33 -13.93
C GLU A 14 18.80 -17.26 -12.92
N GLU A 15 19.18 -17.20 -11.64
CA GLU A 15 18.51 -17.97 -10.60
C GLU A 15 17.04 -17.56 -10.40
N PHE A 16 16.75 -16.26 -10.53
CA PHE A 16 15.38 -15.76 -10.43
C PHE A 16 14.49 -16.30 -11.55
N LYS A 17 15.00 -16.32 -12.80
CA LYS A 17 14.30 -16.88 -13.96
C LYS A 17 14.00 -18.37 -13.83
N LYS A 18 14.87 -19.14 -13.17
CA LYS A 18 14.65 -20.58 -12.95
C LYS A 18 13.55 -20.85 -11.92
N ARG A 19 13.47 -20.02 -10.88
CA ARG A 19 12.58 -20.24 -9.74
C ARG A 19 11.20 -19.59 -9.92
N ILE A 20 11.13 -18.51 -10.67
CA ILE A 20 9.89 -17.79 -10.91
C ILE A 20 9.51 -17.95 -12.38
N PRO A 21 8.52 -18.80 -12.70
CA PRO A 21 8.01 -18.88 -14.06
C PRO A 21 7.46 -17.50 -14.44
N MET A 22 8.14 -16.83 -15.35
CA MET A 22 7.64 -15.57 -15.91
C MET A 22 6.40 -15.91 -16.73
N PRO A 23 5.26 -15.24 -16.49
CA PRO A 23 4.09 -15.42 -17.34
C PRO A 23 4.47 -14.96 -18.76
N VAL A 24 4.50 -15.91 -19.69
CA VAL A 24 4.63 -15.64 -21.11
C VAL A 24 3.22 -15.41 -21.63
N PHE A 25 2.96 -14.20 -22.13
CA PHE A 25 1.69 -13.89 -22.75
C PHE A 25 1.83 -14.06 -24.26
N ASP A 26 1.23 -15.12 -24.80
CA ASP A 26 1.28 -15.43 -26.25
C ASP A 26 0.50 -14.40 -27.08
N ASP A 27 -0.48 -13.72 -26.47
CA ASP A 27 -1.29 -12.69 -27.10
C ASP A 27 -1.61 -11.57 -26.10
N LEU A 28 -1.14 -10.36 -26.40
CA LEU A 28 -1.38 -9.16 -25.60
C LEU A 28 -2.77 -8.56 -25.86
N ASN A 29 -3.50 -9.03 -26.88
CA ASN A 29 -4.85 -8.60 -27.22
C ASN A 29 -5.94 -9.50 -26.61
N LYS A 30 -5.60 -10.36 -25.64
CA LYS A 30 -6.60 -11.20 -24.97
C LYS A 30 -7.72 -10.35 -24.38
N GLN A 31 -8.95 -10.77 -24.65
CA GLN A 31 -10.14 -10.18 -24.05
C GLN A 31 -10.04 -10.27 -22.52
N ILE A 32 -10.34 -9.16 -21.84
CA ILE A 32 -10.42 -9.14 -20.38
C ILE A 32 -11.58 -10.05 -19.97
N VAL A 33 -11.26 -11.23 -19.44
CA VAL A 33 -12.24 -12.26 -19.02
C VAL A 33 -12.93 -11.92 -17.71
N ALA A 34 -12.43 -10.92 -16.98
CA ALA A 34 -13.01 -10.42 -15.74
C ALA A 34 -12.96 -8.89 -15.76
N GLU A 35 -14.08 -8.27 -16.15
CA GLU A 35 -14.22 -6.83 -16.02
C GLU A 35 -14.16 -6.41 -14.55
N HIS A 36 -13.68 -5.20 -14.30
CA HIS A 36 -13.69 -4.67 -12.95
C HIS A 36 -15.13 -4.60 -12.40
N LEU A 37 -15.36 -5.05 -11.18
CA LEU A 37 -16.71 -5.08 -10.61
C LEU A 37 -17.18 -3.73 -10.01
N GLY A 38 -16.49 -2.62 -10.28
CA GLY A 38 -16.98 -1.32 -9.82
C GLY A 38 -16.11 -0.11 -10.17
N LYS A 39 -16.67 1.08 -9.91
CA LYS A 39 -16.09 2.39 -10.24
C LYS A 39 -14.81 2.75 -9.45
N ASN A 40 -14.45 1.96 -8.44
CA ASN A 40 -13.39 2.27 -7.48
C ASN A 40 -12.24 1.24 -7.48
N ALA A 41 -12.03 0.52 -8.58
CA ALA A 41 -11.02 -0.55 -8.67
C ALA A 41 -9.63 -0.11 -8.17
N GLY A 42 -9.18 1.10 -8.54
CA GLY A 42 -7.90 1.65 -8.07
C GLY A 42 -7.82 1.79 -6.54
N ARG A 43 -8.89 2.26 -5.90
CA ARG A 43 -8.95 2.38 -4.42
C ARG A 43 -8.97 1.03 -3.73
N VAL A 44 -9.63 0.04 -4.33
CA VAL A 44 -9.61 -1.34 -3.82
C VAL A 44 -8.21 -1.94 -3.92
N GLY A 45 -7.52 -1.71 -5.05
CA GLY A 45 -6.12 -2.11 -5.23
C GLY A 45 -5.18 -1.50 -4.19
N MET A 46 -5.26 -0.18 -3.96
CA MET A 46 -4.49 0.48 -2.90
C MET A 46 -4.83 -0.04 -1.50
N ALA A 47 -6.10 -0.32 -1.23
CA ALA A 47 -6.52 -0.85 0.07
C ALA A 47 -5.92 -2.23 0.31
N PHE A 48 -5.91 -3.06 -0.74
CA PHE A 48 -5.26 -4.36 -0.71
C PHE A 48 -3.75 -4.25 -0.53
N ASP A 49 -3.07 -3.31 -1.22
CA ASP A 49 -1.64 -3.05 -1.05
C ASP A 49 -1.30 -2.70 0.41
N TYR A 50 -2.04 -1.78 1.05
CA TYR A 50 -1.84 -1.48 2.48
C TYR A 50 -2.05 -2.71 3.36
N LEU A 51 -3.14 -3.45 3.16
CA LEU A 51 -3.43 -4.64 3.96
C LEU A 51 -2.34 -5.69 3.81
N LEU A 52 -1.87 -5.93 2.58
CA LEU A 52 -0.80 -6.87 2.28
C LEU A 52 0.51 -6.43 2.95
N ARG A 53 0.89 -5.15 2.84
CA ARG A 53 2.09 -4.61 3.50
C ARG A 53 2.02 -4.79 5.01
N PHE A 54 0.87 -4.50 5.61
CA PHE A 54 0.69 -4.68 7.05
C PHE A 54 0.80 -6.15 7.42
N TYR A 55 0.15 -7.03 6.67
CA TYR A 55 0.21 -8.48 6.88
C TYR A 55 1.63 -9.04 6.75
N LEU A 56 2.40 -8.59 5.75
CA LEU A 56 3.80 -8.96 5.60
C LEU A 56 4.64 -8.51 6.80
N LYS A 57 4.43 -7.28 7.30
CA LYS A 57 5.13 -6.79 8.49
C LYS A 57 4.74 -7.54 9.77
N TYR A 58 3.49 -7.98 9.88
CA TYR A 58 3.03 -8.86 10.96
C TYR A 58 3.75 -10.22 10.91
N LEU A 59 3.81 -10.86 9.73
CA LEU A 59 4.50 -12.15 9.56
C LEU A 59 6.02 -12.05 9.74
N TYR A 60 6.60 -10.92 9.34
CA TYR A 60 8.03 -10.67 9.38
C TYR A 60 8.32 -9.37 10.13
N PRO A 61 8.36 -9.38 11.48
CA PRO A 61 8.53 -8.16 12.29
C PRO A 61 9.81 -7.36 11.96
N HIS A 62 10.86 -8.05 11.50
CA HIS A 62 12.13 -7.46 11.09
C HIS A 62 12.16 -6.98 9.62
N ALA A 63 11.08 -7.15 8.86
CA ALA A 63 10.99 -6.63 7.50
C ALA A 63 11.17 -5.10 7.53
N ILE A 64 12.03 -4.58 6.65
CA ILE A 64 12.25 -3.15 6.53
C ILE A 64 11.03 -2.53 5.83
N ASP A 65 10.40 -1.56 6.47
CA ASP A 65 9.30 -0.79 5.91
C ASP A 65 9.71 0.66 5.63
N TYR A 66 8.87 1.36 4.87
CA TYR A 66 9.05 2.76 4.50
C TYR A 66 7.79 3.55 4.88
N PRO A 67 7.89 4.89 4.98
CA PRO A 67 6.72 5.74 5.21
C PRO A 67 5.56 5.42 4.26
N TRP A 68 4.33 5.53 4.76
CA TRP A 68 3.16 5.29 3.93
C TRP A 68 3.03 6.38 2.88
N VAL A 69 2.62 6.01 1.66
CA VAL A 69 2.43 6.99 0.57
C VAL A 69 1.39 8.05 0.98
N ALA A 70 0.37 7.66 1.74
CA ALA A 70 -0.61 8.56 2.35
C ALA A 70 0.01 9.66 3.24
N GLU A 71 1.19 9.46 3.84
CA GLU A 71 1.87 10.51 4.62
C GLU A 71 2.42 11.61 3.71
N HIS A 72 2.78 11.28 2.47
CA HIS A 72 3.18 12.27 1.47
C HIS A 72 1.98 13.10 1.01
N GLY A 73 0.85 12.46 0.72
CA GLY A 73 -0.41 13.17 0.40
C GLY A 73 -0.86 14.11 1.52
N PHE A 74 -0.70 13.71 2.79
CA PHE A 74 -0.96 14.61 3.91
C PHE A 74 -0.03 15.84 3.94
N LYS A 75 1.26 15.68 3.60
CA LYS A 75 2.21 16.81 3.53
C LYS A 75 1.82 17.81 2.43
N LEU A 76 1.37 17.30 1.27
CA LEU A 76 0.87 18.13 0.17
C LEU A 76 -0.39 18.90 0.62
N LEU A 77 -1.38 18.21 1.18
CA LEU A 77 -2.60 18.83 1.69
C LEU A 77 -2.31 19.91 2.75
N LYS A 78 -1.39 19.64 3.67
CA LYS A 78 -0.98 20.62 4.69
C LYS A 78 -0.42 21.91 4.08
N THR A 79 0.21 21.80 2.91
CA THR A 79 0.78 22.94 2.18
C THR A 79 -0.32 23.69 1.43
N GLU A 80 -1.12 22.99 0.62
CA GLU A 80 -2.18 23.57 -0.22
C GLU A 80 -3.30 24.20 0.61
N TYR A 81 -3.73 23.53 1.68
CA TYR A 81 -4.85 23.96 2.53
C TYR A 81 -4.38 24.50 3.88
N SER A 82 -3.20 25.12 3.91
CA SER A 82 -2.58 25.67 5.13
C SER A 82 -3.47 26.65 5.89
N GLN A 83 -4.42 27.31 5.20
CA GLN A 83 -5.38 28.23 5.78
C GLN A 83 -6.50 27.52 6.57
N ASP A 84 -6.89 26.29 6.19
CA ASP A 84 -7.88 25.50 6.92
C ASP A 84 -7.22 24.61 7.98
N LYS A 85 -6.69 25.25 9.02
CA LYS A 85 -6.02 24.58 10.14
C LYS A 85 -6.90 23.54 10.84
N LYS A 86 -8.21 23.77 10.90
CA LYS A 86 -9.15 22.87 11.58
C LYS A 86 -9.32 21.58 10.80
N TRP A 87 -9.50 21.67 9.47
CA TRP A 87 -9.60 20.51 8.60
C TRP A 87 -8.30 19.71 8.56
N ILE A 88 -7.16 20.38 8.39
CA ILE A 88 -5.83 19.73 8.40
C ILE A 88 -5.57 19.02 9.72
N SER A 89 -5.92 19.62 10.87
CA SER A 89 -5.81 18.98 12.18
C SER A 89 -6.67 17.72 12.27
N LYS A 90 -7.90 17.74 11.72
CA LYS A 90 -8.79 16.58 11.70
C LYS A 90 -8.21 15.43 10.87
N ILE A 91 -7.64 15.72 9.70
CA ILE A 91 -6.98 14.70 8.86
C ILE A 91 -5.74 14.14 9.56
N GLY A 92 -4.92 15.00 10.16
CA GLY A 92 -3.74 14.56 10.92
C GLY A 92 -4.11 13.64 12.09
N LYS A 93 -5.18 13.95 12.83
CA LYS A 93 -5.72 13.06 13.88
C LYS A 93 -6.17 11.71 13.32
N ARG A 94 -6.82 11.71 12.14
CA ARG A 94 -7.25 10.46 11.50
C ARG A 94 -6.08 9.60 11.01
N LEU A 95 -5.01 10.24 10.51
CA LEU A 95 -3.77 9.55 10.17
C LEU A 95 -3.11 8.95 11.41
N LEU A 96 -3.11 9.66 12.54
CA LEU A 96 -2.61 9.13 13.82
C LEU A 96 -3.43 7.92 14.29
N TYR A 97 -4.76 7.97 14.23
CA TYR A 97 -5.59 6.80 14.55
C TYR A 97 -5.30 5.60 13.65
N SER A 98 -5.02 5.85 12.37
CA SER A 98 -4.64 4.77 11.44
C SER A 98 -3.34 4.07 11.86
N LYS A 99 -2.40 4.81 12.47
CA LYS A 99 -1.17 4.23 13.06
C LYS A 99 -1.44 3.39 14.30
N VAL A 100 -2.41 3.79 15.13
CA VAL A 100 -2.84 3.02 16.29
C VAL A 100 -3.47 1.70 15.85
N ASP A 101 -4.41 1.73 14.91
CA ASP A 101 -5.07 0.52 14.39
C ASP A 101 -4.06 -0.43 13.72
N TYR A 102 -3.08 0.13 13.00
CA TYR A 102 -1.98 -0.65 12.43
C TYR A 102 -1.13 -1.33 13.51
N LYS A 103 -0.77 -0.63 14.58
CA LYS A 103 0.00 -1.21 15.69
C LYS A 103 -0.77 -2.33 16.37
N GLU A 104 -2.06 -2.14 16.62
CA GLU A 104 -2.93 -3.19 17.17
C GLU A 104 -2.98 -4.41 16.23
N PHE A 105 -3.04 -4.19 14.92
CA PHE A 105 -2.97 -5.28 13.95
C PHE A 105 -1.63 -6.02 14.01
N LEU A 106 -0.49 -5.32 14.13
CA LEU A 106 0.81 -5.97 14.27
C LEU A 106 0.94 -6.81 15.55
N GLU A 107 0.24 -6.44 16.62
CA GLU A 107 0.23 -7.19 17.87
C GLU A 107 -0.72 -8.40 17.82
N THR A 108 -1.86 -8.27 17.15
CA THR A 108 -2.96 -9.25 17.23
C THR A 108 -3.14 -10.12 15.99
N GLY A 109 -2.64 -9.69 14.83
CA GLY A 109 -2.91 -10.29 13.53
C GLY A 109 -4.38 -10.18 13.05
N LYS A 110 -5.26 -9.52 13.82
CA LYS A 110 -6.71 -9.50 13.55
C LYS A 110 -7.12 -8.29 12.72
N VAL A 111 -7.72 -8.55 11.56
CA VAL A 111 -8.32 -7.50 10.72
C VAL A 111 -9.65 -7.03 11.33
N LYS A 112 -9.59 -5.97 12.14
CA LYS A 112 -10.78 -5.35 12.74
C LYS A 112 -11.42 -4.32 11.81
N LYS A 113 -12.69 -4.01 12.08
CA LYS A 113 -13.46 -2.99 11.34
C LYS A 113 -12.75 -1.63 11.29
N ASP A 114 -12.08 -1.24 12.38
CA ASP A 114 -11.40 0.06 12.44
C ASP A 114 -10.13 0.09 11.58
N LEU A 115 -9.37 -1.01 11.53
CA LEU A 115 -8.27 -1.17 10.57
C LEU A 115 -8.76 -1.01 9.13
N VAL A 116 -9.89 -1.64 8.77
CA VAL A 116 -10.47 -1.51 7.42
C VAL A 116 -10.86 -0.05 7.12
N LYS A 117 -11.49 0.65 8.07
CA LYS A 117 -11.79 2.09 7.91
C LYS A 117 -10.53 2.94 7.77
N SER A 118 -9.46 2.57 8.46
CA SER A 118 -8.18 3.28 8.40
C SER A 118 -7.48 3.05 7.07
N ILE A 119 -7.46 1.81 6.57
CA ILE A 119 -6.98 1.49 5.23
C ILE A 119 -7.74 2.30 4.16
N ILE A 120 -9.08 2.30 4.18
CA ILE A 120 -9.89 3.10 3.24
C ILE A 120 -9.60 4.59 3.35
N PHE A 121 -9.29 5.10 4.54
CA PHE A 121 -8.88 6.49 4.72
C PHE A 121 -7.50 6.76 4.08
N LEU A 122 -6.53 5.86 4.27
CA LEU A 122 -5.19 5.98 3.69
C LEU A 122 -5.25 6.02 2.16
N THR A 123 -6.08 5.18 1.53
CA THR A 123 -6.22 5.19 0.06
C THR A 123 -6.79 6.49 -0.50
N LYS A 124 -7.61 7.21 0.28
CA LYS A 124 -8.10 8.53 -0.12
C LYS A 124 -7.00 9.58 0.00
N LEU A 125 -6.20 9.49 1.06
CA LEU A 125 -5.14 10.44 1.35
C LEU A 125 -3.97 10.32 0.39
N GLU A 126 -3.73 9.11 -0.13
CA GLU A 126 -2.72 8.83 -1.16
C GLU A 126 -3.05 9.40 -2.53
N THR A 127 -4.34 9.62 -2.84
CA THR A 127 -4.78 10.18 -4.13
C THR A 127 -4.80 11.71 -4.18
N TYR A 128 -4.36 12.38 -3.12
CA TYR A 128 -4.14 13.84 -3.09
C TYR A 128 -2.67 14.14 -3.40
#